data_AF-A0A3P6TGR1-F1
#
_entry.id   AF-A0A3P6TGR1-F1
#
_cell.length_a   1.000
_cell.length_b   1.000
_cell.length_c   1.000
_cell.angle_alpha   90.00
_cell.angle_beta   90.00
_cell.angle_gamma   90.00
#
_symmetry.space_group_name_H-M   'P 1'
#
loop_
_entity.id
_entity.type
_entity.pdbx_description
1 polymer ?
#
loop_
_entity_poly.entity_id
_entity_poly.type
_entity_poly.pdbx_seq_one_letter_code
_entity_poly.pdbx_strand_id
1 'polypeptide(L)'
;MASNARTSKLSSGKTEQYVFNWKAFTGWDFTIGNAETAGNVHMANVIKFREAIAEYAVNMKRKYKCLQILLRVFANLLVCIMLGFSVWAILAVSQIRETDTFIKQNAVSITVSFITLIFPNLFELIGKLERYHPRTALRIQLAR
;
A
#
# COMPACT_ATOMS: atom_id res chain seq x y z
N MET A 1 21.39 34.26 -1.64
CA MET A 1 20.26 33.96 -2.55
C MET A 1 19.78 32.49 -2.50
N ALA A 2 20.64 31.49 -2.25
CA ALA A 2 20.23 30.07 -2.16
C ALA A 2 19.32 29.70 -0.96
N SER A 3 19.40 30.44 0.16
CA SER A 3 18.56 30.19 1.34
C SER A 3 17.07 30.48 1.07
N ASN A 4 16.75 31.56 0.36
CA ASN A 4 15.37 31.94 0.02
C ASN A 4 14.67 30.94 -0.92
N ALA A 5 15.44 30.23 -1.76
CA ALA A 5 14.90 29.18 -2.62
C ALA A 5 14.54 27.90 -1.83
N ARG A 6 15.20 27.63 -0.69
CA ARG A 6 14.83 26.52 0.21
C ARG A 6 13.58 26.86 1.02
N THR A 7 13.45 28.08 1.52
CA THR A 7 12.25 28.53 2.24
C THR A 7 11.05 28.65 1.32
N SER A 8 11.23 29.08 0.06
CA SER A 8 10.14 29.07 -0.92
C SER A 8 9.71 27.67 -1.29
N LYS A 9 10.60 26.68 -1.42
CA LYS A 9 10.21 25.26 -1.64
C LYS A 9 9.48 24.65 -0.44
N LEU A 10 9.85 25.00 0.79
CA LEU A 10 9.16 24.59 2.02
C LEU A 10 7.79 25.26 2.20
N SER A 11 7.63 26.50 1.72
CA SER A 11 6.35 27.22 1.69
C SER A 11 5.47 26.80 0.51
N SER A 12 6.07 26.47 -0.64
CA SER A 12 5.40 25.92 -1.84
C SER A 12 4.77 24.58 -1.52
N GLY A 13 5.46 23.70 -0.76
CA GLY A 13 4.87 22.43 -0.31
C GLY A 13 3.63 22.58 0.57
N LYS A 14 3.49 23.67 1.33
CA LYS A 14 2.31 23.96 2.16
C LYS A 14 1.18 24.62 1.36
N THR A 15 1.51 25.47 0.39
CA THR A 15 0.51 26.05 -0.53
C THR A 15 0.00 25.00 -1.52
N GLU A 16 0.83 24.02 -1.88
CA GLU A 16 0.44 22.85 -2.68
C GLU A 16 -0.43 21.83 -1.91
N GLN A 17 -0.36 21.79 -0.57
CA GLN A 17 -1.24 20.96 0.25
C GLN A 17 -2.68 21.45 0.28
N TYR A 18 -2.91 22.77 0.16
CA TYR A 18 -4.23 23.38 0.27
C TYR A 18 -4.67 24.08 -1.03
N VAL A 19 -4.24 23.59 -2.20
CA VAL A 19 -4.58 24.17 -3.51
C VAL A 19 -6.08 24.29 -3.71
N PHE A 20 -6.85 23.29 -3.27
CA PHE A 20 -8.31 23.34 -3.34
C PHE A 20 -8.89 24.47 -2.49
N ASN A 21 -8.43 24.60 -1.24
CA ASN A 21 -8.89 25.64 -0.31
C ASN A 21 -8.50 27.03 -0.82
N TRP A 22 -7.28 27.17 -1.33
CA TRP A 22 -6.82 28.44 -1.91
C TRP A 22 -7.67 28.82 -3.12
N LYS A 23 -7.89 27.90 -4.07
CA LYS A 23 -8.78 28.14 -5.21
C LYS A 23 -10.21 28.49 -4.77
N ALA A 24 -10.73 27.83 -3.73
CA ALA A 24 -12.07 28.05 -3.18
C ALA A 24 -12.26 29.41 -2.51
N PHE A 25 -11.23 29.94 -1.84
CA PHE A 25 -11.34 31.21 -1.12
C PHE A 25 -10.82 32.42 -1.90
N THR A 26 -9.81 32.24 -2.77
CA THR A 26 -9.12 33.34 -3.46
C THR A 26 -9.35 33.37 -4.96
N GLY A 27 -10.05 32.39 -5.52
CA GLY A 27 -10.32 32.31 -6.96
C GLY A 27 -11.42 33.25 -7.47
N TRP A 28 -12.12 33.96 -6.58
CA TRP A 28 -13.25 34.81 -6.93
C TRP A 28 -12.79 36.23 -7.27
N ASP A 29 -13.24 36.73 -8.42
CA ASP A 29 -13.05 38.13 -8.81
C ASP A 29 -14.37 38.88 -8.63
N PHE A 30 -14.42 39.71 -7.58
CA PHE A 30 -15.60 40.51 -7.23
C PHE A 30 -15.58 41.91 -7.87
N THR A 31 -14.54 42.24 -8.65
CA THR A 31 -14.38 43.56 -9.28
C THR A 31 -15.05 43.67 -10.65
N ILE A 32 -15.58 42.56 -11.17
CA ILE A 32 -16.25 42.48 -12.47
C ILE A 32 -17.66 43.04 -12.37
N GLY A 33 -17.89 44.22 -12.96
CA GLY A 33 -19.21 44.85 -13.03
C GLY A 33 -20.12 44.33 -14.16
N ASN A 34 -19.57 43.64 -15.16
CA ASN A 34 -20.35 43.08 -16.27
C ASN A 34 -20.89 41.68 -15.92
N ALA A 35 -22.22 41.53 -15.92
CA ALA A 35 -22.91 40.29 -15.55
C ALA A 35 -22.54 39.09 -16.45
N GLU A 36 -22.37 39.31 -17.77
CA GLU A 36 -22.00 38.22 -18.70
C GLU A 36 -20.58 37.71 -18.42
N THR A 37 -19.65 38.63 -18.15
CA THR A 37 -18.26 38.28 -17.80
C THR A 37 -18.18 37.59 -16.45
N ALA A 38 -18.97 38.04 -15.46
CA ALA A 38 -19.06 37.40 -14.15
C ALA A 38 -19.60 35.96 -14.25
N GLY A 39 -20.62 35.73 -15.08
CA GLY A 39 -21.14 34.39 -15.37
C GLY A 39 -20.09 33.46 -15.98
N ASN A 40 -19.32 33.97 -16.94
CA ASN A 40 -18.24 33.20 -17.58
C ASN A 40 -17.10 32.85 -16.60
N VAL A 41 -16.72 33.79 -15.72
CA VAL A 41 -15.69 33.55 -14.70
C VAL A 41 -16.17 32.56 -13.63
N HIS A 42 -17.44 32.66 -13.21
CA HIS A 42 -18.06 31.69 -12.31
C HIS A 42 -18.02 30.27 -12.92
N MET A 43 -18.47 30.11 -14.17
CA MET A 43 -18.46 28.82 -14.85
C MET A 43 -17.03 28.27 -15.01
N ALA A 44 -16.07 29.12 -15.36
CA ALA A 44 -14.67 28.74 -15.46
C ALA A 44 -14.10 28.24 -14.12
N ASN A 45 -14.47 28.87 -13.00
CA ASN A 45 -14.07 28.40 -11.67
C ASN A 45 -14.70 27.06 -11.32
N VAL A 46 -16.00 26.86 -11.59
CA VAL A 46 -16.69 25.57 -11.38
C VAL A 46 -16.00 24.44 -12.16
N ILE A 47 -15.62 24.68 -13.42
CA ILE A 47 -14.89 23.70 -14.24
C ILE A 47 -13.54 23.36 -13.59
N LYS A 48 -12.77 24.36 -13.17
CA LYS A 48 -11.48 24.14 -12.48
C LYS A 48 -11.63 23.31 -11.20
N PHE A 49 -12.69 23.51 -10.42
CA PHE A 49 -12.95 22.68 -9.23
C PHE A 49 -13.30 21.25 -9.60
N ARG A 50 -14.16 21.07 -10.61
CA ARG A 50 -14.55 19.74 -11.08
C ARG A 50 -13.35 18.93 -11.56
N GLU A 51 -12.45 19.57 -12.30
CA GLU A 51 -11.20 18.97 -12.76
C GLU A 51 -10.28 18.59 -11.59
N ALA A 52 -10.08 19.48 -10.62
CA ALA A 52 -9.27 19.20 -9.44
C ALA A 52 -9.80 18.02 -8.61
N ILE A 53 -11.13 17.92 -8.45
CA ILE A 53 -11.78 16.79 -7.75
C ILE A 53 -11.62 15.49 -8.55
N ALA A 54 -11.81 15.55 -9.88
CA ALA A 54 -11.66 14.39 -10.74
C ALA A 54 -10.22 13.85 -10.74
N GLU A 55 -9.23 14.74 -10.81
CA GLU A 55 -7.81 14.40 -10.74
C GLU A 55 -7.47 13.75 -9.40
N TYR A 56 -7.96 14.31 -8.28
CA TYR A 56 -7.77 13.70 -6.96
C TYR A 56 -8.36 12.29 -6.89
N ALA A 57 -9.58 12.09 -7.40
CA ALA A 57 -10.23 10.79 -7.43
C ALA A 57 -9.45 9.77 -8.29
N VAL A 58 -8.91 10.18 -9.43
CA VAL A 58 -8.08 9.33 -10.30
C VAL A 58 -6.76 8.96 -9.62
N ASN A 59 -6.09 9.94 -9.00
CA ASN A 59 -4.83 9.72 -8.28
C ASN A 59 -5.02 8.78 -7.08
N MET A 60 -6.12 8.94 -6.35
CA MET A 60 -6.50 8.05 -5.26
C MET A 60 -6.71 6.61 -5.76
N LYS A 61 -7.45 6.40 -6.86
CA LYS A 61 -7.60 5.07 -7.50
C LYS A 61 -6.25 4.49 -7.95
N ARG A 62 -5.35 5.30 -8.51
CA ARG A 62 -4.01 4.87 -8.92
C ARG A 62 -3.16 4.41 -7.72
N LYS A 63 -3.21 5.14 -6.60
CA LYS A 63 -2.50 4.81 -5.37
C LYS A 63 -2.96 3.47 -4.80
N TYR A 64 -4.27 3.19 -4.80
CA TYR A 64 -4.79 1.88 -4.38
C TYR A 64 -4.30 0.73 -5.27
N LYS A 65 -4.24 0.92 -6.60
CA LYS A 65 -3.67 -0.11 -7.50
C LYS A 65 -2.19 -0.38 -7.20
N CYS A 66 -1.39 0.66 -7.00
CA CYS A 66 0.03 0.51 -6.67
C CYS A 66 0.21 -0.20 -5.31
N LEU A 67 -0.59 0.17 -4.31
CA LEU A 67 -0.58 -0.47 -3.00
C LEU A 67 -0.95 -1.95 -3.10
N GLN A 68 -1.95 -2.30 -3.92
CA GLN A 68 -2.37 -3.69 -4.13
C GLN A 68 -1.29 -4.52 -4.82
N ILE A 69 -0.52 -3.95 -5.76
CA ILE A 69 0.61 -4.61 -6.41
C ILE A 69 1.76 -4.81 -5.40
N LEU A 70 2.10 -3.77 -4.63
CA LEU A 70 3.14 -3.85 -3.59
C LEU A 70 2.82 -4.96 -2.58
N LEU A 71 1.55 -5.04 -2.15
CA LEU A 71 1.09 -6.03 -1.19
C LEU A 71 1.22 -7.46 -1.71
N ARG A 72 0.94 -7.69 -3.01
CA ARG A 72 1.17 -8.99 -3.66
C ARG A 72 2.64 -9.38 -3.71
N VAL A 73 3.51 -8.44 -4.06
CA VAL A 73 4.97 -8.69 -4.08
C VAL A 73 5.47 -9.01 -2.67
N PHE A 74 5.00 -8.27 -1.66
CA PHE A 74 5.34 -8.51 -0.28
C PHE A 74 4.87 -9.89 0.21
N ALA A 75 3.63 -10.27 -0.11
CA ALA A 75 3.09 -11.59 0.23
C ALA A 75 3.93 -12.72 -0.40
N ASN A 76 4.22 -12.64 -1.70
CA ASN A 76 5.04 -13.64 -2.39
C ASN A 76 6.45 -13.73 -1.81
N LEU A 77 7.05 -12.59 -1.45
CA LEU A 77 8.36 -12.56 -0.79
C LEU A 77 8.32 -13.25 0.58
N LEU A 78 7.26 -13.01 1.37
CA LEU A 78 7.06 -13.64 2.67
C LEU A 78 6.90 -15.16 2.54
N VAL A 79 6.17 -15.64 1.53
CA VAL A 79 6.05 -17.07 1.21
C VAL A 79 7.41 -17.68 0.83
N CYS A 80 8.20 -17.00 -0.01
CA CYS A 80 9.55 -17.45 -0.35
C CYS A 80 10.46 -17.55 0.88
N ILE A 81 10.39 -16.57 1.79
CA ILE A 81 11.15 -16.60 3.05
C ILE A 81 10.71 -17.77 3.92
N MET A 82 9.40 -18.02 4.06
CA MET A 82 8.88 -19.15 4.83
C MET A 82 9.39 -20.49 4.28
N LEU A 83 9.36 -20.67 2.95
CA LEU A 83 9.86 -21.88 2.30
C LEU A 83 11.38 -22.04 2.49
N GLY A 84 12.16 -20.98 2.30
CA GLY A 84 13.61 -21.00 2.52
C GLY A 84 13.98 -21.30 3.96
N PHE A 85 13.26 -20.70 4.93
CA PHE A 85 13.45 -20.96 6.35
C PHE A 85 13.12 -22.41 6.71
N SER A 86 12.06 -22.99 6.13
CA SER A 86 11.71 -24.40 6.32
C SER A 86 12.85 -25.33 5.89
N VAL A 87 13.39 -25.14 4.68
CA VAL A 87 14.50 -25.95 4.16
C VAL A 87 15.76 -25.76 5.00
N TRP A 88 16.09 -24.52 5.36
CA TRP A 88 17.24 -24.22 6.21
C TRP A 88 17.12 -24.85 7.59
N ALA A 89 15.94 -24.80 8.22
CA ALA A 89 15.69 -25.41 9.52
C ALA A 89 15.91 -26.93 9.50
N ILE A 90 15.44 -27.62 8.44
CA ILE A 90 15.66 -29.06 8.27
C ILE A 90 17.15 -29.38 8.12
N LEU A 91 17.88 -28.62 7.29
CA LEU A 91 19.32 -28.81 7.09
C LEU A 91 20.13 -28.54 8.35
N ALA A 92 19.81 -27.47 9.08
CA ALA A 92 20.47 -27.12 10.34
C ALA A 92 20.29 -28.21 11.39
N VAL A 93 19.08 -28.79 11.50
CA VAL A 93 18.81 -29.92 12.41
C VAL A 93 19.52 -31.19 11.93
N SER A 94 19.59 -31.43 10.61
CA SER A 94 20.29 -32.60 10.05
C SER A 94 21.80 -32.57 10.25
N GLN A 95 22.42 -31.40 10.40
CA GLN A 95 23.87 -31.29 10.65
C GLN A 95 24.25 -31.59 12.12
N ILE A 96 23.30 -31.51 13.06
CA ILE A 96 23.54 -31.81 14.48
C ILE A 96 23.37 -33.32 14.68
N ARG A 97 24.34 -34.09 14.18
CA ARG A 97 24.37 -35.57 14.24
C ARG A 97 25.34 -36.09 15.30
N GLU A 98 25.47 -35.37 16.41
CA GLU A 98 26.17 -35.81 17.63
C GLU A 98 25.12 -36.36 18.60
N THR A 99 25.05 -37.69 18.66
CA THR A 99 24.04 -38.50 19.33
C THR A 99 24.31 -38.65 20.82
N ASP A 100 23.70 -37.81 21.67
CA ASP A 100 23.73 -38.00 23.13
C ASP A 100 22.40 -37.73 23.86
N THR A 101 21.35 -37.24 23.18
CA THR A 101 20.10 -36.86 23.86
C THR A 101 18.86 -37.15 23.02
N PHE A 102 17.83 -37.73 23.62
CA PHE A 102 16.50 -38.02 23.02
C PHE A 102 15.88 -36.81 22.29
N ILE A 103 16.20 -35.59 22.75
CA ILE A 103 15.72 -34.34 22.14
C ILE A 103 16.34 -34.12 20.75
N LYS A 104 17.62 -34.43 20.54
CA LYS A 104 18.28 -34.28 19.24
C LYS A 104 17.77 -35.32 18.23
N GLN A 105 17.45 -36.53 18.69
CA GLN A 105 16.91 -37.59 17.85
C GLN A 105 15.49 -37.26 17.35
N ASN A 106 14.69 -36.58 18.16
CA ASN A 106 13.34 -36.13 17.80
C ASN A 106 13.31 -34.71 17.21
N ALA A 107 14.44 -34.01 17.13
CA ALA A 107 14.49 -32.61 16.70
C ALA A 107 13.92 -32.41 15.29
N VAL A 108 14.14 -33.36 14.37
CA VAL A 108 13.56 -33.29 13.01
C VAL A 108 12.04 -33.39 13.06
N SER A 109 11.50 -34.36 13.82
CA SER A 109 10.05 -34.55 13.96
C SER A 109 9.38 -33.35 14.63
N ILE A 110 9.99 -32.80 15.68
CA ILE A 110 9.50 -31.61 16.38
C ILE A 110 9.48 -30.40 15.42
N THR A 111 10.55 -30.21 14.64
CA THR A 111 10.64 -29.11 13.65
C THR A 111 9.56 -29.24 12.57
N VAL A 112 9.35 -30.43 12.04
CA VAL A 112 8.30 -30.69 11.03
C VAL A 112 6.90 -30.44 11.61
N SER A 113 6.61 -30.95 12.81
CA SER A 113 5.32 -30.71 13.47
C SER A 113 5.07 -29.22 13.72
N PHE A 114 6.11 -28.49 14.15
CA PHE A 114 6.01 -27.04 14.38
C PHE A 114 5.72 -26.27 13.09
N ILE A 115 6.40 -26.62 11.99
CA ILE A 115 6.15 -26.06 10.65
C ILE A 115 4.70 -26.32 10.24
N THR A 116 4.20 -27.57 10.38
CA THR A 116 2.84 -27.92 9.97
C THR A 116 1.73 -27.21 10.76
N LEU A 117 2.00 -26.80 12.00
CA LEU A 117 1.01 -26.10 12.83
C LEU A 117 1.05 -24.57 12.64
N ILE A 118 2.24 -24.00 12.42
CA ILE A 118 2.45 -22.55 12.31
C ILE A 118 2.19 -22.04 10.89
N PHE A 119 2.58 -22.80 9.86
CA PHE A 119 2.46 -22.37 8.46
C PHE A 119 1.02 -22.08 8.04
N PRO A 120 0.01 -22.92 8.35
CA PRO A 120 -1.39 -22.63 7.99
C PRO A 120 -1.88 -21.30 8.58
N ASN A 121 -1.56 -21.02 9.84
CA ASN A 121 -1.93 -19.76 10.51
C ASN A 121 -1.25 -18.53 9.88
N LEU A 122 0.03 -18.67 9.48
CA LEU A 122 0.75 -17.60 8.78
C LEU A 122 0.20 -17.35 7.37
N PHE A 123 -0.11 -18.41 6.61
CA PHE A 123 -0.77 -18.26 5.31
C PHE A 123 -2.15 -17.60 5.44
N GLU A 124 -2.92 -17.93 6.48
CA GLU A 124 -4.20 -17.28 6.74
C GLU A 124 -4.03 -15.79 7.11
N LEU A 125 -3.01 -15.45 7.91
CA LEU A 125 -2.68 -14.08 8.26
C LEU A 125 -2.26 -13.27 7.02
N ILE A 126 -1.40 -13.84 6.16
CA ILE A 126 -1.00 -13.22 4.88
C ILE A 126 -2.23 -13.01 4.00
N GLY A 127 -3.13 -13.99 3.91
CA GLY A 127 -4.38 -13.88 3.16
C GLY A 127 -5.33 -12.80 3.68
N LYS A 128 -5.43 -12.63 5.01
CA LYS A 128 -6.18 -11.53 5.64
C LYS A 128 -5.53 -10.18 5.37
N LEU A 129 -4.20 -10.11 5.42
CA LEU A 129 -3.41 -8.90 5.20
C LEU A 129 -3.49 -8.45 3.73
N GLU A 130 -3.55 -9.39 2.79
CA GLU A 130 -3.78 -9.11 1.37
C GLU A 130 -5.17 -8.50 1.11
N ARG A 131 -6.08 -8.58 2.10
CA ARG A 131 -7.44 -8.04 2.09
C ARG A 131 -8.08 -8.21 0.72
N TYR A 132 -8.02 -9.45 0.26
CA TYR A 132 -8.39 -9.84 -1.08
C TYR A 132 -9.76 -9.23 -1.40
N HIS A 133 -9.85 -8.45 -2.48
CA HIS A 133 -11.13 -7.92 -2.93
C HIS A 133 -12.09 -9.12 -3.04
N PRO A 134 -13.29 -9.12 -2.42
CA PRO A 134 -14.12 -10.30 -2.22
C PRO A 134 -14.43 -11.11 -3.50
N ARG A 135 -14.29 -10.49 -4.68
CA ARG A 135 -14.45 -11.14 -5.99
C ARG A 135 -13.31 -12.07 -6.41
N THR A 136 -12.09 -11.80 -5.96
CA THR A 136 -10.91 -12.54 -6.41
C THR A 136 -10.66 -13.74 -5.46
N ALA A 137 -11.07 -13.63 -4.19
CA ALA A 137 -10.96 -14.69 -3.19
C ALA A 137 -11.89 -15.84 -3.56
N LEU A 138 -13.09 -15.48 -4.03
CA LEU A 138 -14.11 -16.41 -4.51
C LEU A 138 -13.61 -17.25 -5.71
N ARG A 139 -12.83 -16.67 -6.62
CA ARG A 139 -12.27 -17.42 -7.78
C ARG A 139 -11.13 -18.37 -7.40
N ILE A 140 -10.32 -18.01 -6.41
CA ILE A 140 -9.23 -18.86 -5.92
C ILE A 140 -9.78 -19.97 -5.01
N GLN A 141 -10.83 -19.70 -4.23
CA GLN A 141 -11.53 -20.74 -3.47
C GLN A 141 -12.27 -21.73 -4.37
N LEU A 142 -12.79 -21.32 -5.54
CA LEU A 142 -13.39 -22.25 -6.51
C LEU A 142 -12.36 -23.03 -7.33
N ALA A 143 -11.12 -22.55 -7.42
CA ALA A 143 -10.05 -23.21 -8.16
C ALA A 143 -9.21 -24.17 -7.28
N ARG A 144 -9.37 -24.10 -5.95
CA ARG A 144 -8.76 -25.01 -4.99
C ARG A 144 -9.60 -26.25 -4.78
#